data_AF-A0A1J5KW77-F1
#
_entry.id   AF-A0A1J5KW77-F1
#
_cell.length_a   1.000
_cell.length_b   1.000
_cell.length_c   1.000
_cell.angle_alpha   90.00
_cell.angle_beta   90.00
_cell.angle_gamma   90.00
#
_symmetry.space_group_name_H-M   'P 1'
#
loop_
_entity.id
_entity.type
_entity.pdbx_description
1 polymer ?
#
loop_
_entity_poly.entity_id
_entity_poly.type
_entity_poly.pdbx_seq_one_letter_code
_entity_poly.pdbx_strand_id
1 'polypeptide(L)'
;MKFVGNWQKKIAYILLITLLIGSYNYLSSKEEGGDTQVQLSKSSASAIKIDKMNQEEVMPQSVRDCVLSEAPQVSRLLAKLDTALPAWQNLHFKKEGEVFRLREFNDDGPNGDVRKLILYKEDSEGFADIQQIWTTGDFDSISKNLLKNTELIHKEVAISLTEGKHSVFFEAINSQPKRLLVNNISMLESCF
;
A
#
# COMPACT_ATOMS: atom_id res chain seq x y z
N MET A 1 3.60 -70.04 -6.74
CA MET A 1 3.66 -68.62 -6.30
C MET A 1 3.85 -67.74 -7.52
N LYS A 2 2.82 -66.99 -7.93
CA LYS A 2 2.89 -66.05 -9.06
C LYS A 2 3.11 -64.63 -8.51
N PHE A 3 4.38 -64.23 -8.37
CA PHE A 3 4.77 -62.83 -8.19
C PHE A 3 4.78 -62.15 -9.57
N VAL A 4 3.60 -62.01 -10.19
CA VAL A 4 3.45 -61.14 -11.37
C VAL A 4 3.34 -59.72 -10.82
N GLY A 5 4.51 -59.15 -10.58
CA GLY A 5 4.73 -57.99 -9.75
C GLY A 5 4.11 -56.73 -10.34
N ASN A 6 3.52 -55.95 -9.44
CA ASN A 6 2.90 -54.63 -9.62
C ASN A 6 3.88 -53.53 -10.09
N TRP A 7 5.03 -53.90 -10.66
CA TRP A 7 6.14 -53.01 -11.01
C TRP A 7 5.85 -52.18 -12.25
N GLN A 8 5.12 -52.76 -13.22
CA GLN A 8 4.64 -52.02 -14.40
C GLN A 8 3.76 -50.82 -14.02
N LYS A 9 2.89 -50.96 -13.01
CA LYS A 9 2.06 -49.85 -12.50
C LYS A 9 2.89 -48.77 -11.81
N LYS A 10 3.94 -49.17 -11.08
CA LYS A 10 4.85 -48.22 -10.41
C LYS A 10 5.65 -47.41 -11.43
N ILE A 11 6.16 -48.04 -12.49
CA ILE A 11 6.87 -47.33 -13.57
C ILE A 11 5.93 -46.36 -14.28
N ALA A 12 4.72 -46.79 -14.63
CA ALA A 12 3.74 -45.93 -15.27
C ALA A 12 3.41 -44.68 -14.42
N TYR A 13 3.31 -44.83 -13.10
CA TYR A 13 3.06 -43.72 -12.18
C TYR A 13 4.23 -42.72 -12.12
N ILE A 14 5.46 -43.22 -12.08
CA ILE A 14 6.67 -42.36 -12.09
C ILE A 14 6.73 -41.56 -13.40
N LEU A 15 6.48 -42.21 -14.55
CA LEU A 15 6.47 -41.55 -15.85
C LEU A 15 5.39 -40.46 -15.93
N LEU A 16 4.19 -40.71 -15.40
CA LEU A 16 3.11 -39.73 -15.34
C LEU A 16 3.51 -38.49 -14.52
N ILE A 17 4.11 -38.69 -13.34
CA ILE A 17 4.55 -37.58 -12.48
C ILE A 17 5.63 -36.75 -13.19
N THR A 18 6.60 -37.39 -13.84
CA THR A 18 7.65 -36.67 -14.57
C THR A 18 7.09 -35.86 -15.74
N LEU A 19 6.06 -36.38 -16.42
CA LEU A 19 5.39 -35.67 -17.51
C LEU A 19 4.64 -34.43 -16.98
N LEU A 20 3.94 -34.57 -15.83
CA LEU A 20 3.22 -33.46 -15.21
C LEU A 20 4.18 -32.34 -14.76
N ILE A 21 5.28 -32.69 -14.07
CA ILE A 21 6.30 -31.72 -13.65
C ILE A 21 6.94 -31.03 -14.87
N GLY A 22 7.27 -31.79 -15.92
CA GLY A 22 7.83 -31.23 -17.16
C GLY A 22 6.86 -30.27 -17.85
N SER A 23 5.58 -30.63 -17.94
CA SER A 23 4.56 -29.76 -18.53
C SER A 23 4.32 -28.47 -17.74
N TYR A 24 4.33 -28.55 -16.41
CA TYR A 24 4.18 -27.38 -15.53
C TYR A 24 5.32 -26.38 -15.74
N ASN A 25 6.58 -26.86 -15.72
CA ASN A 25 7.73 -26.00 -15.93
C ASN A 25 7.74 -25.37 -17.34
N TYR A 26 7.32 -26.13 -18.36
CA TYR A 26 7.21 -25.60 -19.73
C TYR A 26 6.14 -24.49 -19.85
N LEU A 27 4.96 -24.69 -19.25
CA LEU A 27 3.91 -23.68 -19.22
C LEU A 27 4.33 -22.43 -18.44
N SER A 28 4.93 -22.60 -17.27
CA SER A 28 5.44 -21.49 -16.45
C SER A 28 6.51 -20.67 -17.19
N SER A 29 7.37 -21.31 -17.99
CA SER A 29 8.38 -20.61 -18.79
C SER A 29 7.82 -19.79 -19.96
N LYS A 30 6.56 -20.03 -20.36
CA LYS A 30 5.91 -19.29 -21.45
C LYS A 30 5.19 -18.03 -20.99
N GLU A 31 4.92 -17.87 -19.69
CA GLU A 31 4.25 -16.68 -19.17
C GLU A 31 5.21 -15.48 -19.01
N GLU A 32 6.53 -15.68 -19.00
CA GLU A 32 7.53 -14.59 -18.88
C GLU A 32 7.85 -13.86 -20.20
N GLY A 33 7.19 -14.21 -21.33
CA GLY A 33 7.51 -13.67 -22.66
C GLY A 33 6.53 -12.62 -23.20
N GLY A 34 5.59 -12.13 -22.40
CA GLY A 34 4.60 -11.14 -22.80
C GLY A 34 5.04 -9.72 -22.51
N ASP A 35 5.91 -9.15 -23.35
CA ASP A 35 6.19 -7.71 -23.41
C ASP A 35 4.91 -6.97 -23.85
N THR A 36 3.98 -6.81 -22.92
CA THR A 36 2.93 -5.81 -23.04
C THR A 36 3.62 -4.50 -22.76
N GLN A 37 4.03 -3.79 -23.82
CA GLN A 37 4.34 -2.37 -23.72
C GLN A 37 3.07 -1.65 -23.26
N VAL A 38 2.91 -1.54 -21.95
CA VAL A 38 2.08 -0.53 -21.33
C VAL A 38 2.68 0.78 -21.79
N GLN A 39 1.98 1.45 -22.71
CA GLN A 39 2.20 2.87 -22.95
C GLN A 39 2.03 3.57 -21.60
N LEU A 40 3.14 3.77 -20.91
CA LEU A 40 3.28 4.77 -19.86
C LEU A 40 2.94 6.08 -20.58
N SER A 41 1.69 6.50 -20.45
CA SER A 41 1.34 7.88 -20.70
C SER A 41 2.35 8.69 -19.89
N LYS A 42 3.07 9.57 -20.59
CA LYS A 42 3.81 10.65 -19.93
C LYS A 42 2.74 11.51 -19.26
N SER A 43 2.25 11.04 -18.11
CA SER A 43 1.62 11.88 -17.12
C SER A 43 2.67 12.93 -16.83
N SER A 44 2.40 14.13 -17.31
CA SER A 44 3.17 15.32 -17.00
C SER A 44 3.26 15.43 -15.49
N ALA A 45 4.35 14.90 -14.93
CA ALA A 45 4.72 15.09 -13.54
C ALA A 45 4.97 16.58 -13.35
N SER A 46 3.88 17.26 -13.04
CA SER A 46 3.92 18.58 -12.43
C SER A 46 4.76 18.39 -11.18
N ALA A 47 5.92 19.03 -11.11
CA ALA A 47 6.69 19.12 -9.89
C ALA A 47 5.81 19.78 -8.82
N ILE A 48 5.09 18.95 -8.05
CA ILE A 48 4.27 19.39 -6.92
C ILE A 48 5.26 19.94 -5.90
N LYS A 49 5.28 21.27 -5.76
CA LYS A 49 6.08 21.92 -4.72
C LYS A 49 5.63 21.37 -3.36
N ILE A 50 6.58 20.83 -2.59
CA ILE A 50 6.39 20.19 -1.28
C ILE A 50 5.56 21.07 -0.32
N ASP A 51 5.65 22.38 -0.43
CA ASP A 51 4.87 23.33 0.39
C ASP A 51 3.35 23.22 0.20
N LYS A 52 2.85 22.70 -0.94
CA LYS A 52 1.42 22.52 -1.19
C LYS A 52 0.85 21.21 -0.59
N MET A 53 1.69 20.23 -0.28
CA MET A 53 1.24 18.91 0.21
C MET A 53 0.73 18.91 1.65
N ASN A 54 1.11 19.92 2.45
CA ASN A 54 0.68 20.02 3.85
C ASN A 54 -0.72 20.63 3.99
N GLN A 55 -1.37 21.03 2.89
CA GLN A 55 -2.68 21.69 2.89
C GLN A 55 -3.77 20.87 2.20
N GLU A 56 -3.46 19.66 1.73
CA GLU A 56 -4.47 18.83 1.07
C GLU A 56 -5.39 18.19 2.11
N GLU A 57 -6.68 18.46 1.99
CA GLU A 57 -7.72 17.91 2.86
C GLU A 57 -7.64 16.38 2.80
N VAL A 58 -7.52 15.73 3.97
CA VAL A 58 -7.28 14.28 4.00
C VAL A 58 -8.48 13.54 3.40
N MET A 59 -9.71 13.95 3.73
CA MET A 59 -10.93 13.39 3.18
C MET A 59 -11.75 14.51 2.53
N PRO A 60 -12.12 14.39 1.24
CA PRO A 60 -12.93 15.39 0.58
C PRO A 60 -14.27 15.62 1.30
N GLN A 61 -14.72 16.88 1.36
CA GLN A 61 -15.98 17.24 2.02
C GLN A 61 -17.20 16.42 1.53
N SER A 62 -17.28 16.10 0.24
CA SER A 62 -18.37 15.28 -0.31
C SER A 62 -18.46 13.89 0.32
N VAL A 63 -17.31 13.29 0.62
CA VAL A 63 -17.23 11.98 1.29
C VAL A 63 -17.64 12.11 2.74
N ARG A 64 -17.17 13.18 3.41
CA ARG A 64 -17.55 13.48 4.79
C ARG A 64 -19.06 13.62 4.93
N ASP A 65 -19.69 14.36 4.02
CA ASP A 65 -21.14 14.58 4.01
C ASP A 65 -21.90 13.27 3.78
N CYS A 66 -21.45 12.42 2.85
CA CYS A 66 -22.03 11.10 2.64
C CYS A 66 -21.97 10.22 3.90
N VAL A 67 -20.79 10.14 4.55
CA VAL A 67 -20.63 9.36 5.78
C VAL A 67 -21.53 9.89 6.89
N LEU A 68 -21.69 11.21 7.00
CA LEU A 68 -22.59 11.81 7.99
C LEU A 68 -24.07 11.49 7.71
N SER A 69 -24.46 11.39 6.45
CA SER A 69 -25.82 11.01 6.04
C SER A 69 -26.12 9.55 6.38
N GLU A 70 -25.21 8.64 6.05
CA GLU A 70 -25.39 7.20 6.19
C GLU A 70 -25.05 6.68 7.61
N ALA A 71 -24.16 7.36 8.33
CA ALA A 71 -23.67 6.97 9.65
C ALA A 71 -23.50 8.17 10.61
N PRO A 72 -24.57 8.89 10.96
CA PRO A 72 -24.52 10.11 11.79
C PRO A 72 -23.88 9.91 13.17
N GLN A 73 -23.90 8.67 13.70
CA GLN A 73 -23.26 8.31 14.95
C GLN A 73 -21.73 8.52 14.97
N VAL A 74 -21.06 8.60 13.82
CA VAL A 74 -19.61 8.85 13.73
C VAL A 74 -19.23 10.32 13.57
N SER A 75 -20.18 11.25 13.66
CA SER A 75 -19.94 12.70 13.53
C SER A 75 -18.81 13.22 14.44
N ARG A 76 -18.73 12.73 15.68
CA ARG A 76 -17.64 13.08 16.61
C ARG A 76 -16.27 12.60 16.16
N LEU A 77 -16.20 11.44 15.49
CA LEU A 77 -14.96 10.94 14.91
C LEU A 77 -14.55 11.80 13.72
N LEU A 78 -15.48 12.10 12.81
CA LEU A 78 -15.20 12.93 11.64
C LEU A 78 -14.75 14.34 11.99
N ALA A 79 -15.24 14.91 13.10
CA ALA A 79 -14.78 16.21 13.60
C ALA A 79 -13.29 16.22 14.03
N LYS A 80 -12.70 15.04 14.29
CA LYS A 80 -11.28 14.89 14.66
C LYS A 80 -10.39 14.58 13.46
N LEU A 81 -10.95 14.38 12.27
CA LEU A 81 -10.22 13.89 11.11
C LEU A 81 -9.09 14.84 10.67
N ASP A 82 -9.35 16.14 10.69
CA ASP A 82 -8.41 17.17 10.23
C ASP A 82 -7.22 17.36 11.18
N THR A 83 -7.34 16.91 12.43
CA THR A 83 -6.29 16.99 13.46
C THR A 83 -5.70 15.63 13.81
N ALA A 84 -6.24 14.55 13.23
CA ALA A 84 -5.79 13.20 13.47
C ALA A 84 -4.41 12.98 12.85
N LEU A 85 -3.51 12.37 13.61
CA LEU A 85 -2.29 11.82 13.03
C LEU A 85 -2.66 10.63 12.14
N PRO A 86 -2.03 10.49 10.97
CA PRO A 86 -2.20 9.31 10.15
C PRO A 86 -1.82 8.04 10.93
N ALA A 87 -2.59 6.96 10.73
CA ALA A 87 -2.19 5.62 11.16
C ALA A 87 -0.91 5.20 10.42
N TRP A 88 -0.84 5.54 9.13
CA TRP A 88 0.39 5.48 8.34
C TRP A 88 0.33 6.45 7.16
N GLN A 89 1.50 6.78 6.63
CA GLN A 89 1.68 7.58 5.42
C GLN A 89 2.83 7.01 4.58
N ASN A 90 2.64 6.91 3.27
CA ASN A 90 3.71 6.63 2.31
C ASN A 90 3.90 7.83 1.39
N LEU A 91 5.15 8.25 1.21
CA LEU A 91 5.56 9.22 0.20
C LEU A 91 6.44 8.52 -0.81
N HIS A 92 5.95 8.38 -2.04
CA HIS A 92 6.73 7.85 -3.15
C HIS A 92 7.37 9.01 -3.89
N PHE A 93 8.69 8.96 -4.07
CA PHE A 93 9.43 10.03 -4.72
C PHE A 93 10.60 9.48 -5.53
N LYS A 94 10.98 10.23 -6.55
CA LYS A 94 12.12 9.95 -7.41
C LYS A 94 13.29 10.85 -7.05
N LYS A 95 14.47 10.25 -6.91
CA LYS A 95 15.73 10.95 -6.65
C LYS A 95 16.84 10.31 -7.46
N GLU A 96 17.53 11.10 -8.27
CA GLU A 96 18.66 10.64 -9.10
C GLU A 96 18.30 9.48 -10.04
N GLY A 97 17.05 9.41 -10.51
CA GLY A 97 16.58 8.35 -11.40
C GLY A 97 15.93 7.17 -10.69
N GLU A 98 16.18 7.00 -9.39
CA GLU A 98 15.70 5.89 -8.58
C GLU A 98 14.40 6.25 -7.83
N VAL A 99 13.57 5.25 -7.56
CA VAL A 99 12.32 5.40 -6.79
C VAL A 99 12.56 5.03 -5.34
N PHE A 100 12.03 5.86 -4.45
CA PHE A 100 12.08 5.66 -3.01
C PHE A 100 10.69 5.80 -2.43
N ARG A 101 10.46 5.10 -1.31
CA ARG A 101 9.28 5.26 -0.46
C ARG A 101 9.71 5.65 0.93
N LEU A 102 9.19 6.77 1.42
CA LEU A 102 9.32 7.16 2.82
C LEU A 102 8.01 6.83 3.52
N ARG A 103 8.05 5.85 4.43
CA ARG A 103 6.90 5.41 5.20
C ARG A 103 7.00 5.89 6.63
N GLU A 104 5.93 6.50 7.11
CA GLU A 104 5.75 6.84 8.51
C GLU A 104 4.55 6.08 9.09
N PHE A 105 4.69 5.49 10.27
CA PHE A 105 3.61 4.76 10.94
C PHE A 105 3.90 4.58 12.44
N ASN A 106 2.86 4.27 13.21
CA ASN A 106 3.02 3.80 14.59
C ASN A 106 3.09 2.27 14.59
N ASP A 107 4.16 1.71 15.17
CA ASP A 107 4.31 0.28 15.37
C ASP A 107 3.78 -0.11 16.76
N ASP A 108 2.64 -0.81 16.79
CA ASP A 108 2.02 -1.36 18.00
C ASP A 108 2.73 -2.68 18.37
N GLY A 109 4.00 -2.56 18.74
CA GLY A 109 4.83 -3.67 19.18
C GLY A 109 4.62 -4.00 20.66
N PRO A 110 5.28 -5.05 21.19
CA PRO A 110 5.21 -5.40 22.61
C PRO A 110 5.69 -4.29 23.57
N ASN A 111 6.32 -3.23 23.05
CA ASN A 111 6.78 -2.06 23.80
C ASN A 111 5.81 -0.87 23.70
N GLY A 112 4.61 -1.06 23.16
CA GLY A 112 3.62 -0.02 22.87
C GLY A 112 3.89 0.69 21.54
N ASP A 113 3.09 1.73 21.29
CA ASP A 113 3.11 2.50 20.04
C ASP A 113 4.43 3.28 19.90
N VAL A 114 5.31 2.79 19.01
CA VAL A 114 6.54 3.50 18.63
C VAL A 114 6.38 4.05 17.23
N ARG A 115 6.41 5.39 17.09
CA ARG A 115 6.44 6.05 15.79
C ARG A 115 7.74 5.68 15.06
N LYS A 116 7.63 5.22 13.82
CA LYS A 116 8.75 4.86 12.95
C LYS A 116 8.68 5.61 11.64
N LEU A 117 9.85 5.97 11.14
CA LEU A 117 10.06 6.46 9.79
C LEU A 117 11.01 5.47 9.09
N ILE A 118 10.65 4.99 7.91
CA ILE A 118 11.45 4.02 7.15
C ILE A 118 11.60 4.51 5.72
N LEU A 119 12.85 4.59 5.26
CA LEU A 119 13.19 4.84 3.87
C LEU A 119 13.42 3.51 3.16
N TYR A 120 12.66 3.29 2.11
CA TYR A 120 12.83 2.18 1.18
C TYR A 120 13.35 2.68 -0.15
N LYS A 121 14.14 1.85 -0.83
CA LYS A 121 14.39 1.94 -2.25
C LYS A 121 13.45 0.97 -2.95
N GLU A 122 12.73 1.41 -3.97
CA GLU A 122 11.84 0.56 -4.76
C GLU A 122 12.56 0.14 -6.05
N ASP A 123 12.41 -1.13 -6.42
CA ASP A 123 12.89 -1.62 -7.71
C ASP A 123 11.89 -1.33 -8.84
N SER A 124 12.18 -1.82 -10.05
CA SER A 124 11.31 -1.61 -11.23
C SER A 124 9.94 -2.29 -11.11
N GLU A 125 9.78 -3.26 -10.22
CA GLU A 125 8.54 -3.97 -9.96
C GLU A 125 7.79 -3.39 -8.75
N GLY A 126 8.38 -2.39 -8.06
CA GLY A 126 7.82 -1.76 -6.87
C GLY A 126 8.10 -2.50 -5.57
N PHE A 127 8.99 -3.49 -5.56
CA PHE A 127 9.41 -4.13 -4.31
C PHE A 127 10.36 -3.22 -3.54
N ALA A 128 10.11 -3.14 -2.24
CA ALA A 128 10.75 -2.16 -1.38
C ALA A 128 11.86 -2.80 -0.53
N ASP A 129 13.09 -2.35 -0.73
CA ASP A 129 14.25 -2.72 0.08
C ASP A 129 14.55 -1.66 1.14
N ILE A 130 14.71 -2.07 2.40
CA ILE A 130 14.89 -1.15 3.53
C ILE A 130 16.30 -0.55 3.46
N GLN A 131 16.37 0.77 3.30
CA GLN A 131 17.64 1.50 3.31
C GLN A 131 17.94 2.04 4.71
N GLN A 132 16.92 2.58 5.39
CA GLN A 132 17.12 3.20 6.69
C GLN A 132 15.85 3.19 7.55
N ILE A 133 16.03 3.06 8.86
CA ILE A 133 14.97 3.10 9.87
C ILE A 133 15.33 4.16 10.91
N TRP A 134 14.38 5.05 11.21
CA TRP A 134 14.44 5.97 12.35
C TRP A 134 13.32 5.65 13.33
N THR A 135 13.68 5.48 14.60
CA THR A 135 12.74 5.26 15.72
C THR A 135 12.73 6.42 16.70
N THR A 136 13.60 7.41 16.50
CA THR A 136 13.75 8.61 17.34
C THR A 136 14.20 9.79 16.49
N GLY A 137 13.87 11.01 16.90
CA GLY A 137 14.30 12.25 16.26
C GLY A 137 13.14 13.08 15.71
N ASP A 138 13.48 14.21 15.09
CA ASP A 138 12.51 15.08 14.42
C ASP A 138 12.22 14.54 13.00
N PHE A 139 11.16 13.73 12.90
CA PHE A 139 10.75 13.11 11.64
C PHE A 139 10.36 14.12 10.57
N ASP A 140 9.84 15.29 10.95
CA ASP A 140 9.46 16.33 10.00
C ASP A 140 10.71 16.92 9.34
N SER A 141 11.75 17.21 10.14
CA SER A 141 13.04 17.67 9.63
C SER A 141 13.73 16.62 8.77
N ILE A 142 13.71 15.34 9.18
CA ILE A 142 14.29 14.24 8.39
C ILE A 142 13.56 14.12 7.04
N SER A 143 12.22 14.08 7.06
CA SER A 143 11.40 13.96 5.85
C SER A 143 11.62 15.13 4.90
N LYS A 144 11.60 16.37 5.40
CA LYS A 144 11.87 17.58 4.59
C LYS A 144 13.26 17.53 3.94
N ASN A 145 14.27 17.07 4.67
CA ASN A 145 15.62 16.96 4.13
C ASN A 145 15.73 15.87 3.05
N LEU A 146 15.11 14.71 3.24
CA LEU A 146 15.12 13.61 2.27
C LEU A 146 14.41 14.01 0.97
N LEU A 147 13.28 14.70 1.09
CA LEU A 147 12.45 15.10 -0.05
C LEU A 147 13.00 16.34 -0.77
N LYS A 148 14.02 17.00 -0.23
CA LYS A 148 14.61 18.19 -0.87
C LYS A 148 15.13 17.85 -2.26
N ASN A 149 14.69 18.62 -3.26
CA ASN A 149 15.04 18.46 -4.67
C ASN A 149 14.65 17.09 -5.27
N THR A 150 13.61 16.46 -4.72
CA THR A 150 13.05 15.21 -5.27
C THR A 150 11.77 15.49 -6.06
N GLU A 151 11.41 14.55 -6.93
CA GLU A 151 10.14 14.56 -7.64
C GLU A 151 9.17 13.64 -6.90
N LEU A 152 8.11 14.18 -6.31
CA LEU A 152 7.07 13.35 -5.70
C LEU A 152 6.26 12.65 -6.80
N ILE A 153 6.09 11.33 -6.66
CA ILE A 153 5.29 10.51 -7.56
C ILE A 153 3.84 10.48 -7.05
N HIS A 154 3.64 10.02 -5.81
CA HIS A 154 2.34 10.02 -5.15
C HIS A 154 2.45 9.95 -3.63
N LYS A 155 1.35 10.29 -2.95
CA LYS A 155 1.17 10.21 -1.50
C LYS A 155 0.04 9.24 -1.19
N GLU A 156 0.30 8.33 -0.27
CA GLU A 156 -0.71 7.47 0.32
C GLU A 156 -0.84 7.83 1.80
N VAL A 157 -2.06 7.89 2.29
CA VAL A 157 -2.33 8.19 3.70
C VAL A 157 -3.49 7.34 4.17
N ALA A 158 -3.37 6.84 5.40
CA ALA A 158 -4.50 6.25 6.10
C ALA A 158 -4.69 6.90 7.46
N ILE A 159 -5.94 7.17 7.79
CA ILE A 159 -6.39 7.60 9.11
C ILE A 159 -7.27 6.51 9.70
N SER A 160 -7.02 6.17 10.96
CA SER A 160 -7.86 5.26 11.73
C SER A 160 -8.28 5.97 13.01
N LEU A 161 -9.60 6.10 13.22
CA LEU A 161 -10.19 6.72 14.39
C LEU A 161 -11.14 5.72 15.05
N THR A 162 -11.01 5.55 16.36
CA THR A 162 -11.89 4.69 17.16
C THR A 162 -12.31 5.43 18.44
N GLU A 163 -13.61 5.43 18.73
CA GLU A 163 -14.17 6.00 19.96
C GLU A 163 -15.34 5.12 20.44
N GLY A 164 -15.13 4.43 21.56
CA GLY A 164 -16.07 3.45 22.07
C GLY A 164 -16.31 2.32 21.07
N LYS A 165 -17.57 2.11 20.67
CA LYS A 165 -17.98 1.09 19.69
C LYS A 165 -17.90 1.57 18.24
N HIS A 166 -17.48 2.81 18.01
CA HIS A 166 -17.49 3.43 16.70
C HIS A 166 -16.08 3.52 16.13
N SER A 167 -15.93 3.22 14.84
CA SER A 167 -14.67 3.36 14.13
C SER A 167 -14.86 3.95 12.74
N VAL A 168 -13.87 4.73 12.29
CA VAL A 168 -13.74 5.24 10.93
C VAL A 168 -12.33 4.94 10.47
N PHE A 169 -12.21 4.22 9.36
CA PHE A 169 -10.96 4.04 8.65
C PHE A 169 -11.08 4.68 7.27
N PHE A 170 -10.13 5.53 6.92
CA PHE A 170 -10.08 6.21 5.64
C PHE A 170 -8.68 6.11 5.07
N GLU A 171 -8.59 5.75 3.79
CA GLU A 171 -7.34 5.66 3.05
C GLU A 171 -7.50 6.34 1.69
N ALA A 172 -6.51 7.13 1.31
CA ALA A 172 -6.48 7.85 0.05
C ALA A 172 -5.11 7.82 -0.61
N ILE A 173 -5.11 7.90 -1.94
CA ILE A 173 -3.93 8.07 -2.79
C ILE A 173 -4.10 9.39 -3.53
N ASN A 174 -3.20 10.34 -3.32
CA ASN A 174 -3.30 11.71 -3.87
C ASN A 174 -4.70 12.32 -3.63
N SER A 175 -5.20 12.19 -2.39
CA SER A 175 -6.52 12.65 -1.94
C SER A 175 -7.72 11.97 -2.60
N GLN A 176 -7.49 11.00 -3.48
CA GLN A 176 -8.55 10.16 -4.04
C GLN A 176 -8.81 8.99 -3.08
N PRO A 177 -10.03 8.84 -2.55
CA PRO A 177 -10.33 7.78 -1.61
C PRO A 177 -10.17 6.41 -2.23
N LYS A 178 -9.43 5.55 -1.54
CA LYS A 178 -9.20 4.16 -1.94
C LYS A 178 -9.94 3.18 -1.05
N ARG A 179 -10.12 3.51 0.23
CA ARG A 179 -10.87 2.69 1.17
C ARG A 179 -11.53 3.57 2.22
N LEU A 180 -12.77 3.26 2.52
CA LEU A 180 -13.56 3.93 3.53
C LEU A 180 -14.37 2.88 4.29
N LEU A 181 -14.06 2.70 5.57
CA LEU A 181 -14.75 1.78 6.45
C LEU A 181 -15.35 2.53 7.63
N VAL A 182 -16.60 2.24 7.97
CA VAL A 182 -17.24 2.73 9.19
C VAL A 182 -17.76 1.54 9.98
N ASN A 183 -17.30 1.39 11.21
CA ASN A 183 -17.58 0.22 12.05
C ASN A 183 -17.25 -1.10 11.33
N ASN A 184 -16.15 -1.12 10.57
CA ASN A 184 -15.69 -2.23 9.72
C ASN A 184 -16.61 -2.57 8.52
N ILE A 185 -17.55 -1.68 8.16
CA ILE A 185 -18.40 -1.82 6.99
C ILE A 185 -17.88 -0.88 5.89
N SER A 186 -17.65 -1.41 4.69
CA SER A 186 -17.23 -0.60 3.54
C SER A 186 -18.34 0.38 3.13
N MET A 187 -17.99 1.65 2.96
CA MET A 187 -18.88 2.71 2.49
C MET A 187 -18.36 3.38 1.22
N LEU A 188 -17.34 2.82 0.58
CA LEU A 188 -16.74 3.43 -0.61
C LEU A 188 -17.75 3.50 -1.76
N GLU A 189 -18.45 2.40 -2.05
CA GLU A 189 -19.45 2.32 -3.14
C GLU A 189 -20.74 3.11 -2.87
N SER A 190 -21.05 3.40 -1.61
CA SER A 190 -22.22 4.22 -1.26
C SER A 190 -21.93 5.72 -1.36
N CYS A 191 -20.66 6.11 -1.31
CA CYS A 191 -20.23 7.50 -1.29
C CYS A 191 -19.55 7.96 -2.60
N PHE A 192 -19.44 7.08 -3.59
CA PHE A 192 -18.84 7.30 -4.91
C PHE A 192 -19.63 6.56 -5.99
#